data_AF-A0AAD5TX40-F1
#
_entry.id   AF-A0AAD5TX40-F1
#
_cell.length_a   1.000
_cell.length_b   1.000
_cell.length_c   1.000
_cell.angle_alpha   90.00
_cell.angle_beta   90.00
_cell.angle_gamma   90.00
#
_symmetry.space_group_name_H-M   'P 1'
#
loop_
_entity.id
_entity.type
_entity.pdbx_description
1 polymer ?
#
loop_
_entity_poly.entity_id
_entity_poly.type
_entity_poly.pdbx_seq_one_letter_code
_entity_poly.pdbx_strand_id
1 'polypeptide(L)'
;MAIALTRFEGLCGFKSLEAILKTIEENSELRSVIGMDTYRSFKITIQDFNATEEDRKLALKQVFKSLISCDRTLLQTELQNIVYRLKDSPDIKINGTTAELVNRLWSQFPNDVGIFCALLLNYICLNPGEAFFMAANEPHAYLSGDCVECMATSDNVVRAGLTPKLIDVDTLVEMLTYNHGEQRLLQPHYYHSKKYNKEFQHTLIFDPPIPEFFMMYTELQSTNFEFDPIDGPSMVIVLEGNGTFEVNNEVDKVAVGDVLFLASGSELIVNSVDGVKFCRAVCFVEEIL
;
A
#
# COMPACT_ATOMS: atom_id res chain seq x y z
N MET A 1 -6.28 0.47 2.88
CA MET A 1 -6.39 -0.07 1.50
C MET A 1 -6.31 1.10 0.55
N ALA A 2 -5.61 0.97 -0.57
CA ALA A 2 -5.54 2.02 -1.58
C ALA A 2 -5.90 1.49 -2.98
N ILE A 3 -6.70 2.27 -3.71
CA ILE A 3 -7.05 2.06 -5.13
C ILE A 3 -6.38 3.17 -5.93
N ALA A 4 -5.56 2.80 -6.91
CA ALA A 4 -4.82 3.75 -7.72
C ALA A 4 -5.74 4.53 -8.68
N LEU A 5 -5.59 5.86 -8.73
CA LEU A 5 -6.27 6.74 -9.69
C LEU A 5 -5.35 7.09 -10.87
N THR A 6 -4.06 7.22 -10.61
CA THR A 6 -3.00 7.32 -11.61
C THR A 6 -2.10 6.09 -11.54
N ARG A 7 -1.02 6.04 -12.33
CA ARG A 7 0.08 5.14 -12.00
C ARG A 7 0.57 5.46 -10.59
N PHE A 8 0.54 4.46 -9.71
CA PHE A 8 0.83 4.61 -8.28
C PHE A 8 1.97 3.69 -7.86
N GLU A 9 2.89 4.19 -7.06
CA GLU A 9 4.09 3.46 -6.64
C GLU A 9 4.16 3.45 -5.11
N GLY A 10 4.51 2.29 -4.55
CA GLY A 10 4.57 2.10 -3.11
C GLY A 10 5.56 1.01 -2.70
N LEU A 11 5.75 0.91 -1.40
CA LEU A 11 6.43 -0.18 -0.72
C LEU A 11 5.42 -0.88 0.18
N CYS A 12 5.37 -2.21 0.21
CA CYS A 12 4.44 -2.93 1.09
C CYS A 12 4.95 -4.34 1.43
N GLY A 13 5.16 -4.59 2.72
CA GLY A 13 5.59 -5.89 3.24
C GLY A 13 7.02 -6.26 2.85
N PHE A 14 7.61 -7.21 3.59
CA PHE A 14 8.95 -7.70 3.29
C PHE A 14 8.94 -8.58 2.03
N LYS A 15 9.99 -8.44 1.20
CA LYS A 15 10.24 -9.37 0.08
C LYS A 15 10.46 -10.79 0.60
N SER A 16 10.46 -11.78 -0.29
CA SER A 16 10.91 -13.13 0.08
C SER A 16 12.33 -13.11 0.68
N LEU A 17 12.61 -14.04 1.58
CA LEU A 17 13.88 -14.10 2.28
C LEU A 17 15.06 -14.31 1.32
N GLU A 18 14.85 -15.06 0.24
CA GLU A 18 15.84 -15.27 -0.82
C GLU A 18 16.14 -13.97 -1.57
N ALA A 19 15.10 -13.17 -1.86
CA ALA A 19 15.27 -11.87 -2.49
C ALA A 19 15.97 -10.86 -1.56
N ILE A 20 15.67 -10.90 -0.26
CA ILE A 20 16.36 -10.11 0.77
C ILE A 20 17.82 -10.52 0.86
N LEU A 21 18.11 -11.82 0.96
CA LEU A 21 19.47 -12.34 1.03
C LEU A 21 20.28 -11.91 -0.20
N LYS A 22 19.71 -12.09 -1.40
CA LYS A 22 20.31 -11.64 -2.66
C LYS A 22 20.58 -10.14 -2.65
N THR A 23 19.62 -9.34 -2.17
CA THR A 23 19.78 -7.88 -2.05
C THR A 23 20.95 -7.52 -1.13
N ILE A 24 21.11 -8.19 0.01
CA ILE A 24 22.25 -7.99 0.93
C ILE A 24 23.57 -8.47 0.29
N GLU A 25 23.53 -9.52 -0.53
CA GLU A 25 24.69 -10.05 -1.26
C GLU A 25 25.17 -9.13 -2.39
N GLU A 26 24.26 -8.41 -3.04
CA GLU A 26 24.55 -7.49 -4.15
C GLU A 26 24.91 -6.06 -3.70
N ASN A 27 24.65 -5.73 -2.42
CA ASN A 27 24.87 -4.40 -1.85
C ASN A 27 25.79 -4.50 -0.63
N SER A 28 27.09 -4.28 -0.83
CA SER A 28 28.09 -4.31 0.25
C SER A 28 27.82 -3.23 1.31
N GLU A 29 27.27 -2.09 0.90
CA GLU A 29 26.92 -0.97 1.76
C GLU A 29 25.81 -1.38 2.75
N LEU A 30 24.75 -2.02 2.26
CA LEU A 30 23.69 -2.57 3.10
C LEU A 30 24.26 -3.63 4.06
N ARG A 31 25.14 -4.51 3.57
CA ARG A 31 25.78 -5.54 4.40
C ARG A 31 26.67 -4.93 5.50
N SER A 32 27.36 -3.84 5.20
CA SER A 32 28.17 -3.09 6.17
C SER A 32 27.28 -2.54 7.29
N VAL A 33 26.15 -1.92 6.93
CA VAL A 33 25.20 -1.33 7.88
C VAL A 33 24.55 -2.36 8.81
N ILE A 34 24.11 -3.51 8.28
CA ILE A 34 23.48 -4.55 9.12
C ILE A 34 24.47 -5.36 9.96
N GLY A 35 25.76 -5.32 9.60
CA GLY A 35 26.82 -6.08 10.26
C GLY A 35 27.00 -7.51 9.72
N MET A 36 28.26 -7.96 9.69
CA MET A 36 28.64 -9.26 9.12
C MET A 36 28.09 -10.45 9.89
N ASP A 37 27.93 -10.36 11.21
CA ASP A 37 27.41 -11.46 12.02
C ASP A 37 25.91 -11.65 11.79
N THR A 38 25.15 -10.56 11.74
CA THR A 38 23.72 -10.57 11.35
C THR A 38 23.54 -11.15 9.95
N TYR A 39 24.33 -10.70 8.98
CA TYR A 39 24.31 -11.24 7.61
C TYR A 39 24.61 -12.76 7.58
N ARG A 40 25.66 -13.21 8.27
CA ARG A 40 26.03 -14.64 8.32
C ARG A 40 24.94 -15.47 8.96
N SER A 41 24.39 -15.02 10.09
CA SER A 41 23.29 -15.70 10.76
C SER A 41 22.07 -15.80 9.85
N PHE A 42 21.66 -14.70 9.22
CA PHE A 42 20.55 -14.68 8.29
C PHE A 42 20.77 -15.67 7.14
N LYS A 43 21.94 -15.61 6.49
CA LYS A 43 22.30 -16.53 5.40
C LYS A 43 22.24 -18.00 5.82
N ILE A 44 22.77 -18.35 6.98
CA ILE A 44 22.73 -19.72 7.51
C ILE A 44 21.27 -20.15 7.71
N THR A 45 20.44 -19.32 8.35
CA THR A 45 19.03 -19.65 8.59
C THR A 45 18.24 -19.85 7.29
N ILE A 46 18.45 -19.01 6.27
CA ILE A 46 17.73 -19.14 4.99
C ILE A 46 18.17 -20.38 4.21
N GLN A 47 19.43 -20.82 4.37
CA GLN A 47 19.99 -21.98 3.70
C GLN A 47 19.75 -23.30 4.46
N ASP A 48 19.27 -23.24 5.70
CA ASP A 48 18.96 -24.42 6.50
C ASP A 48 17.56 -24.96 6.18
N PHE A 49 17.51 -26.16 5.61
CA PHE A 49 16.26 -26.86 5.29
C PHE A 49 15.45 -27.25 6.54
N ASN A 50 16.08 -27.29 7.72
CA ASN A 50 15.41 -27.60 8.98
C ASN A 50 14.92 -26.35 9.72
N ALA A 51 15.31 -25.15 9.29
CA ALA A 51 14.86 -23.92 9.92
C ALA A 51 13.35 -23.76 9.78
N THR A 52 12.68 -23.49 10.90
CA THR A 52 11.24 -23.25 10.94
C THR A 52 10.90 -21.85 10.40
N GLU A 53 9.61 -21.61 10.12
CA GLU A 53 9.13 -20.28 9.76
C GLU A 53 9.42 -19.25 10.88
N GLU A 54 9.34 -19.66 12.14
CA GLU A 54 9.63 -18.77 13.27
C GLU A 54 11.12 -18.40 13.33
N ASP A 55 12.02 -19.35 13.08
CA ASP A 55 13.46 -19.10 13.00
C ASP A 55 13.78 -18.08 11.89
N ARG A 56 13.11 -18.22 10.75
CA ARG A 56 13.25 -17.33 9.59
C ARG A 56 12.74 -15.92 9.88
N LYS A 57 11.57 -15.79 10.49
CA LYS A 57 11.03 -14.51 10.96
C LYS A 57 11.94 -13.84 11.98
N LEU A 58 12.47 -14.61 12.93
CA LEU A 58 13.43 -14.09 13.89
C LEU A 58 14.71 -13.59 13.22
N ALA A 59 15.22 -14.33 12.23
CA ALA A 59 16.40 -13.90 11.48
C ALA A 59 16.14 -12.60 10.69
N LEU A 60 14.97 -12.47 10.05
CA LEU A 60 14.55 -11.23 9.38
C LEU A 60 14.40 -10.07 10.37
N LYS A 61 13.82 -10.33 11.56
CA LYS A 61 13.74 -9.37 12.67
C LYS A 61 15.11 -8.85 13.07
N GLN A 62 16.12 -9.71 13.18
CA GLN A 62 17.48 -9.28 13.51
C GLN A 62 18.13 -8.44 12.40
N VAL A 63 17.91 -8.77 11.12
CA VAL A 63 18.35 -7.95 9.99
C VAL A 63 17.73 -6.55 10.07
N PHE A 64 16.40 -6.48 10.24
CA PHE A 64 15.69 -5.21 10.28
C PHE A 64 16.05 -4.37 11.52
N LYS A 65 16.17 -5.00 12.68
CA LYS A 65 16.63 -4.36 13.93
C LYS A 65 18.03 -3.77 13.77
N SER A 66 18.96 -4.54 13.19
CA SER A 66 20.34 -4.09 12.97
C SER A 66 20.38 -2.90 12.01
N LEU A 67 19.55 -2.92 10.97
CA LEU A 67 19.42 -1.82 10.03
C LEU A 67 18.89 -0.53 10.70
N ILE A 68 17.75 -0.62 11.39
CA ILE A 68 17.11 0.59 11.95
C ILE A 68 17.90 1.18 13.13
N SER A 69 18.68 0.34 13.83
CA SER A 69 19.47 0.72 15.01
C SER A 69 20.94 1.02 14.68
N CYS A 70 21.30 1.09 13.40
CA CYS A 70 22.70 1.26 12.99
C CYS A 70 23.28 2.61 13.42
N ASP A 71 24.61 2.66 13.52
CA ASP A 71 25.31 3.93 13.76
C ASP A 71 25.04 4.93 12.64
N ARG A 72 24.68 6.16 13.01
CA ARG A 72 24.29 7.20 12.04
C ARG A 72 25.43 7.61 11.12
N THR A 73 26.67 7.60 11.60
CA THR A 73 27.84 7.98 10.79
C THR A 73 28.14 6.90 9.75
N LEU A 74 28.07 5.64 10.17
CA LEU A 74 28.18 4.50 9.27
C LEU A 74 27.06 4.53 8.21
N LEU A 75 25.81 4.70 8.64
CA LEU A 75 24.66 4.80 7.74
C LEU A 75 24.86 5.87 6.66
N GLN A 76 25.25 7.07 7.07
CA GLN A 76 25.51 8.19 6.16
C GLN A 76 26.60 7.87 5.14
N THR A 77 27.71 7.29 5.62
CA THR A 77 28.84 6.91 4.77
C THR A 77 28.40 5.87 3.74
N GLU A 78 27.68 4.83 4.17
CA GLU A 78 27.27 3.74 3.29
C GLU A 78 26.14 4.14 2.33
N LEU A 79 25.25 5.05 2.71
CA LEU A 79 24.27 5.63 1.79
C LEU A 79 24.95 6.48 0.70
N GLN A 80 25.98 7.26 1.04
CA GLN A 80 26.76 7.99 0.04
C GLN A 80 27.49 7.04 -0.92
N ASN A 81 28.05 5.95 -0.39
CA ASN A 81 28.73 4.93 -1.19
C ASN A 81 27.78 4.26 -2.19
N ILE A 82 26.60 3.81 -1.76
CA ILE A 82 25.65 3.14 -2.67
C ILE A 82 25.11 4.10 -3.73
N VAL A 83 24.84 5.36 -3.37
CA VAL A 83 24.42 6.39 -4.34
C VAL A 83 25.53 6.64 -5.37
N TYR A 84 26.79 6.78 -4.91
CA TYR A 84 27.93 6.96 -5.80
C TYR A 84 28.12 5.76 -6.74
N ARG A 85 28.08 4.53 -6.21
CA ARG A 85 28.19 3.30 -6.99
C ARG A 85 27.08 3.19 -8.05
N LEU A 86 25.85 3.57 -7.68
CA LEU A 86 24.70 3.45 -8.56
C LEU A 86 24.58 4.58 -9.57
N LYS A 87 25.26 5.71 -9.39
CA LYS A 87 25.16 6.93 -10.23
C LYS A 87 25.48 6.70 -11.73
N ASP A 88 26.38 5.77 -12.03
CA ASP A 88 26.78 5.43 -13.40
C ASP A 88 26.22 4.06 -13.87
N SER A 89 25.27 3.49 -13.11
CA SER A 89 24.65 2.22 -13.48
C SER A 89 23.78 2.37 -14.74
N PRO A 90 23.91 1.49 -15.74
CA PRO A 90 23.07 1.53 -16.95
C PRO A 90 21.57 1.38 -16.62
N ASP A 91 21.24 0.80 -15.48
CA ASP A 91 19.87 0.52 -15.02
C ASP A 91 19.10 1.76 -14.55
N ILE A 92 19.76 2.90 -14.28
CA ILE A 92 19.09 4.13 -13.80
C ILE A 92 18.00 4.60 -14.77
N LYS A 93 18.14 4.32 -16.07
CA LYS A 93 17.19 4.75 -17.09
C LYS A 93 15.92 3.90 -17.17
N ILE A 94 15.86 2.80 -16.41
CA ILE A 94 14.73 1.89 -16.39
C ILE A 94 13.90 2.19 -15.14
N ASN A 95 12.64 2.60 -15.37
CA ASN A 95 11.73 2.92 -14.29
C ASN A 95 11.46 1.68 -13.42
N GLY A 96 11.52 1.84 -12.10
CA GLY A 96 11.31 0.79 -11.10
C GLY A 96 12.55 -0.05 -10.76
N THR A 97 13.75 0.34 -11.19
CA THR A 97 14.98 -0.34 -10.76
C THR A 97 15.43 0.10 -9.37
N THR A 98 16.22 -0.76 -8.72
CA THR A 98 16.88 -0.44 -7.45
C THR A 98 17.68 0.87 -7.53
N ALA A 99 18.39 1.11 -8.63
CA ALA A 99 19.22 2.30 -8.81
C ALA A 99 18.40 3.59 -8.90
N GLU A 100 17.32 3.58 -9.67
CA GLU A 100 16.42 4.73 -9.75
C GLU A 100 15.74 4.99 -8.40
N LEU A 101 15.22 3.94 -7.74
CA LEU A 101 14.57 4.05 -6.44
C LEU A 101 15.50 4.67 -5.38
N VAL A 102 16.72 4.16 -5.26
CA VAL A 102 17.73 4.67 -4.30
C VAL A 102 18.04 6.14 -4.58
N ASN A 103 18.31 6.51 -5.83
CA ASN A 103 18.64 7.90 -6.19
C ASN A 103 17.46 8.84 -5.91
N ARG A 104 16.24 8.43 -6.25
CA ARG A 104 15.03 9.21 -5.99
C ARG A 104 14.80 9.41 -4.51
N LEU A 105 14.83 8.35 -3.71
CA LEU A 105 14.66 8.45 -2.25
C LEU A 105 15.79 9.26 -1.60
N TRP A 106 17.04 9.10 -2.06
CA TRP A 106 18.17 9.91 -1.58
C TRP A 106 17.98 11.40 -1.84
N SER A 107 17.47 11.77 -3.02
CA SER A 107 17.22 13.18 -3.35
C SER A 107 16.13 13.83 -2.48
N GLN A 108 15.16 13.04 -2.01
CA GLN A 108 14.03 13.50 -1.19
C GLN A 108 14.34 13.42 0.31
N PHE A 109 15.03 12.37 0.74
CA PHE A 109 15.33 12.03 2.13
C PHE A 109 16.83 11.67 2.29
N PRO A 110 17.74 12.63 2.08
CA PRO A 110 19.17 12.36 2.17
C PRO A 110 19.54 11.84 3.56
N ASN A 111 20.38 10.81 3.60
CA ASN A 111 20.88 10.16 4.82
C ASN A 111 19.82 9.40 5.65
N ASP A 112 18.64 9.13 5.09
CA ASP A 112 17.57 8.42 5.80
C ASP A 112 17.70 6.89 5.66
N VAL A 113 17.55 6.17 6.78
CA VAL A 113 17.59 4.70 6.85
C VAL A 113 16.52 4.03 5.98
N GLY A 114 15.42 4.74 5.74
CA GLY A 114 14.31 4.33 4.88
C GLY A 114 14.73 3.98 3.46
N ILE A 115 15.85 4.53 2.96
CA ILE A 115 16.42 4.17 1.65
C ILE A 115 16.86 2.70 1.63
N PHE A 116 17.53 2.24 2.69
CA PHE A 116 17.91 0.84 2.83
C PHE A 116 16.72 -0.04 3.21
N CYS A 117 15.79 0.45 4.04
CA CYS A 117 14.55 -0.27 4.32
C CYS A 117 13.77 -0.58 3.03
N ALA A 118 13.70 0.38 2.10
CA ALA A 118 13.04 0.19 0.80
C ALA A 118 13.61 -0.98 -0.01
N LEU A 119 14.90 -1.31 0.17
CA LEU A 119 15.51 -2.46 -0.51
C LEU A 119 15.03 -3.81 0.03
N LEU A 120 14.50 -3.83 1.25
CA LEU A 120 13.98 -5.04 1.91
C LEU A 120 12.46 -5.25 1.66
N LEU A 121 11.76 -4.23 1.17
CA LEU A 121 10.31 -4.24 0.98
C LEU A 121 9.91 -4.46 -0.48
N ASN A 122 8.73 -5.05 -0.71
CA ASN A 122 8.23 -5.20 -2.07
C ASN A 122 7.92 -3.83 -2.67
N TYR A 123 8.49 -3.54 -3.83
CA TYR A 123 8.14 -2.37 -4.62
C TYR A 123 6.93 -2.69 -5.49
N ILE A 124 5.83 -1.99 -5.25
CA ILE A 124 4.56 -2.18 -5.96
C ILE A 124 4.35 -1.03 -6.94
N CYS A 125 3.86 -1.36 -8.13
CA CYS A 125 3.45 -0.40 -9.14
C CYS A 125 2.04 -0.78 -9.59
N LEU A 126 1.10 0.13 -9.37
CA LEU A 126 -0.32 -0.06 -9.68
C LEU A 126 -0.69 0.78 -10.91
N ASN A 127 -1.44 0.18 -11.81
CA ASN A 127 -2.19 0.87 -12.84
C ASN A 127 -3.47 1.48 -12.25
N PRO A 128 -4.04 2.53 -12.86
CA PRO A 128 -5.35 3.04 -12.47
C PRO A 128 -6.40 1.92 -12.37
N GLY A 129 -7.13 1.89 -11.25
CA GLY A 129 -8.11 0.85 -10.93
C GLY A 129 -7.54 -0.41 -10.25
N GLU A 130 -6.23 -0.58 -10.16
CA GLU A 130 -5.63 -1.63 -9.32
C GLU A 130 -5.57 -1.20 -7.85
N ALA A 131 -5.60 -2.17 -6.95
CA ALA A 131 -5.62 -1.92 -5.51
C ALA A 131 -4.70 -2.85 -4.74
N PHE A 132 -4.31 -2.42 -3.55
CA PHE A 132 -3.63 -3.25 -2.58
C PHE A 132 -4.12 -2.99 -1.16
N PHE A 133 -3.95 -4.00 -0.32
CA PHE A 133 -4.26 -3.95 1.09
C PHE A 133 -2.97 -4.03 1.90
N MET A 134 -2.91 -3.23 2.97
CA MET A 134 -1.81 -3.22 3.93
C MET A 134 -2.39 -3.73 5.24
N ALA A 135 -1.90 -4.88 5.70
CA ALA A 135 -2.34 -5.43 6.97
C ALA A 135 -1.73 -4.66 8.15
N ALA A 136 -2.35 -4.80 9.32
CA ALA A 136 -1.78 -4.27 10.56
C ALA A 136 -0.38 -4.86 10.78
N ASN A 137 0.53 -4.03 11.32
CA ASN A 137 1.89 -4.43 11.66
C ASN A 137 2.76 -4.91 10.48
N GLU A 138 2.45 -4.44 9.26
CA GLU A 138 3.30 -4.61 8.08
C GLU A 138 3.90 -3.26 7.64
N PRO A 139 5.20 -3.19 7.32
CA PRO A 139 5.83 -1.95 6.89
C PRO A 139 5.38 -1.58 5.47
N HIS A 140 5.05 -0.31 5.25
CA HIS A 140 4.63 0.21 3.95
C HIS A 140 4.97 1.70 3.82
N ALA A 141 5.05 2.18 2.57
CA ALA A 141 5.23 3.60 2.26
C ALA A 141 4.68 3.91 0.87
N TYR A 142 3.97 5.03 0.74
CA TYR A 142 3.53 5.55 -0.56
C TYR A 142 4.63 6.44 -1.15
N LEU A 143 4.98 6.20 -2.41
CA LEU A 143 6.11 6.87 -3.05
C LEU A 143 5.67 7.92 -4.06
N SER A 144 4.67 7.63 -4.89
CA SER A 144 4.15 8.57 -5.88
C SER A 144 2.80 8.15 -6.45
N GLY A 145 2.03 9.12 -6.95
CA GLY A 145 0.76 8.91 -7.64
C GLY A 145 -0.45 9.25 -6.76
N ASP A 146 -1.62 9.30 -7.39
CA ASP A 146 -2.89 9.59 -6.73
C ASP A 146 -3.66 8.29 -6.48
N CYS A 147 -4.30 8.19 -5.31
CA CYS A 147 -5.11 7.04 -4.94
C CYS A 147 -6.31 7.46 -4.08
N VAL A 148 -7.33 6.60 -4.03
CA VAL A 148 -8.34 6.63 -2.96
C VAL A 148 -7.90 5.68 -1.87
N GLU A 149 -7.75 6.18 -0.65
CA GLU A 149 -7.40 5.40 0.52
C GLU A 149 -8.59 5.29 1.48
N CYS A 150 -8.82 4.08 2.00
CA CYS A 150 -9.74 3.84 3.09
C CYS A 150 -9.05 3.00 4.17
N MET A 151 -9.31 3.35 5.43
CA MET A 151 -8.69 2.75 6.61
C MET A 151 -9.68 2.73 7.77
N ALA A 152 -9.44 1.83 8.73
CA ALA A 152 -10.12 1.88 10.01
C ALA A 152 -9.82 3.22 10.72
N THR A 153 -10.74 3.69 11.56
CA THR A 153 -10.62 4.96 12.28
C THR A 153 -9.51 4.90 13.35
N SER A 154 -8.26 5.15 12.94
CA SER A 154 -7.08 5.12 13.79
C SER A 154 -5.98 6.02 13.24
N ASP A 155 -5.40 6.87 14.08
CA ASP A 155 -4.25 7.71 13.71
C ASP A 155 -2.91 7.14 14.25
N ASN A 156 -2.90 5.88 14.71
CA ASN A 156 -1.71 5.25 15.26
C ASN A 156 -0.72 4.89 14.15
N VAL A 157 0.44 5.56 14.14
CA VAL A 157 1.49 5.33 13.14
C VAL A 157 2.86 5.21 13.80
N VAL A 158 3.50 4.05 13.63
CA VAL A 158 4.92 3.82 13.95
C VAL A 158 5.72 3.89 12.67
N ARG A 159 6.81 4.68 12.66
CA ARG A 159 7.57 5.01 11.45
C ARG A 159 8.85 4.21 11.37
N ALA A 160 9.29 3.89 10.15
CA ALA A 160 10.50 3.10 9.87
C ALA A 160 11.57 3.83 9.04
N GLY A 161 11.36 5.11 8.71
CA GLY A 161 12.23 5.90 7.84
C GLY A 161 11.43 6.82 6.91
N LEU A 162 12.15 7.43 5.97
CA LEU A 162 11.65 8.45 5.03
C LEU A 162 10.89 9.56 5.75
N THR A 163 11.44 10.02 6.87
CA THR A 163 10.74 10.94 7.76
C THR A 163 11.70 11.76 8.62
N PRO A 164 11.40 13.06 8.84
CA PRO A 164 12.10 13.85 9.86
C PRO A 164 11.55 13.60 11.28
N LYS A 165 10.43 12.86 11.41
CA LYS A 165 9.76 12.62 12.70
C LYS A 165 10.45 11.52 13.50
N LEU A 166 10.08 11.41 14.78
CA LEU A 166 10.59 10.36 15.66
C LEU A 166 10.28 8.96 15.11
N ILE A 167 11.28 8.08 15.19
CA ILE A 167 11.19 6.64 14.95
C ILE A 167 11.32 5.96 16.32
N ASP A 168 10.24 5.33 16.77
CA ASP A 168 10.24 4.49 17.96
C ASP A 168 10.73 3.09 17.57
N VAL A 169 12.04 2.89 17.68
CA VAL A 169 12.72 1.68 17.19
C VAL A 169 12.25 0.43 17.91
N ASP A 170 12.13 0.49 19.24
CA ASP A 170 11.76 -0.68 20.03
C ASP A 170 10.33 -1.13 19.72
N THR A 171 9.38 -0.18 19.68
CA THR A 171 8.00 -0.48 19.29
C THR A 171 7.93 -1.03 17.87
N LEU A 172 8.63 -0.39 16.92
CA LEU A 172 8.65 -0.82 15.52
C LEU A 172 9.14 -2.27 15.38
N VAL A 173 10.29 -2.60 15.97
CA VAL A 173 10.91 -3.93 15.83
C VAL A 173 10.07 -5.01 16.49
N GLU A 174 9.42 -4.70 17.62
CA GLU A 174 8.61 -5.69 18.34
C GLU A 174 7.23 -5.91 17.73
N MET A 175 6.60 -4.86 17.16
CA MET A 175 5.23 -4.97 16.66
C MET A 175 5.11 -5.68 15.31
N LEU A 176 6.14 -5.63 14.46
CA LEU A 176 6.08 -6.17 13.10
C LEU A 176 5.88 -7.69 13.10
N THR A 177 5.04 -8.17 12.19
CA THR A 177 4.72 -9.62 12.02
C THR A 177 5.86 -10.41 11.37
N TYR A 178 6.74 -9.70 10.65
CA TYR A 178 7.78 -10.24 9.78
C TYR A 178 7.26 -11.26 8.76
N ASN A 179 6.00 -11.15 8.34
CA ASN A 179 5.54 -11.88 7.17
C ASN A 179 6.34 -11.43 5.95
N HIS A 180 6.67 -12.38 5.08
CA HIS A 180 7.53 -12.15 3.94
C HIS A 180 7.03 -12.92 2.73
N GLY A 181 7.29 -12.38 1.54
CA GLY A 181 6.92 -13.02 0.29
C GLY A 181 6.52 -12.00 -0.76
N GLU A 182 5.97 -12.50 -1.86
CA GLU A 182 5.43 -11.63 -2.91
C GLU A 182 4.12 -10.99 -2.45
N GLN A 183 4.06 -9.66 -2.58
CA GLN A 183 2.83 -8.94 -2.32
C GLN A 183 1.83 -9.15 -3.46
N ARG A 184 0.62 -9.58 -3.11
CA ARG A 184 -0.48 -9.76 -4.08
C ARG A 184 -1.38 -8.54 -4.09
N LEU A 185 -1.75 -8.10 -5.29
CA LEU A 185 -2.77 -7.09 -5.48
C LEU A 185 -4.12 -7.62 -5.03
N LEU A 186 -4.94 -6.73 -4.47
CA LEU A 186 -6.30 -7.08 -4.10
C LEU A 186 -7.11 -7.32 -5.37
N GLN A 187 -7.65 -8.53 -5.51
CA GLN A 187 -8.46 -8.90 -6.67
C GLN A 187 -9.90 -8.43 -6.46
N PRO A 188 -10.41 -7.51 -7.30
CA PRO A 188 -11.80 -7.12 -7.22
C PRO A 188 -12.72 -8.20 -7.78
N HIS A 189 -14.00 -8.10 -7.44
CA HIS A 189 -15.07 -8.82 -8.13
C HIS A 189 -16.11 -7.82 -8.66
N TYR A 190 -16.90 -8.24 -9.65
CA TYR A 190 -17.94 -7.37 -10.19
C TYR A 190 -19.11 -7.23 -9.22
N TYR A 191 -19.73 -6.05 -9.20
CA TYR A 191 -20.93 -5.82 -8.42
C TYR A 191 -22.10 -6.68 -8.95
N HIS A 192 -22.70 -7.46 -8.07
CA HIS A 192 -23.91 -8.22 -8.35
C HIS A 192 -25.14 -7.52 -7.75
N SER A 193 -26.08 -7.09 -8.60
CA SER A 193 -27.34 -6.51 -8.12
C SER A 193 -28.36 -7.60 -7.81
N LYS A 194 -28.94 -7.53 -6.60
CA LYS A 194 -30.09 -8.34 -6.21
C LYS A 194 -31.35 -7.93 -6.98
N LYS A 195 -31.59 -6.63 -7.18
CA LYS A 195 -32.74 -6.10 -7.93
C LYS A 195 -32.79 -6.60 -9.37
N TYR A 196 -31.66 -6.61 -10.07
CA TYR A 196 -31.58 -7.06 -11.47
C TYR A 196 -31.16 -8.53 -11.63
N ASN A 197 -30.78 -9.19 -10.53
CA ASN A 197 -30.30 -10.57 -10.48
C ASN A 197 -29.18 -10.85 -11.50
N LYS A 198 -28.18 -9.95 -11.58
CA LYS A 198 -27.02 -10.07 -12.47
C LYS A 198 -25.83 -9.23 -12.02
N GLU A 199 -24.66 -9.55 -12.58
CA GLU A 199 -23.43 -8.77 -12.42
C GLU A 199 -23.34 -7.59 -13.40
N PHE A 200 -22.64 -6.54 -12.96
CA PHE A 200 -22.37 -5.34 -13.74
C PHE A 200 -20.87 -5.03 -13.75
N GLN A 201 -20.29 -5.04 -14.96
CA GLN A 201 -18.85 -4.84 -15.15
C GLN A 201 -18.38 -3.40 -14.93
N HIS A 202 -19.31 -2.44 -14.90
CA HIS A 202 -19.01 -1.04 -14.65
C HIS A 202 -18.71 -0.72 -13.18
N THR A 203 -18.85 -1.70 -12.28
CA THR A 203 -18.56 -1.52 -10.86
C THR A 203 -17.74 -2.69 -10.33
N LEU A 204 -16.57 -2.37 -9.79
CA LEU A 204 -15.66 -3.28 -9.10
C LEU A 204 -15.84 -3.14 -7.58
N ILE A 205 -15.83 -4.26 -6.86
CA ILE A 205 -15.83 -4.31 -5.41
C ILE A 205 -14.45 -4.78 -4.93
N PHE A 206 -13.84 -3.96 -4.09
CA PHE A 206 -12.60 -4.22 -3.37
C PHE A 206 -12.94 -4.51 -1.91
N ASP A 207 -12.83 -5.78 -1.53
CA ASP A 207 -13.19 -6.29 -0.20
C ASP A 207 -11.94 -6.84 0.50
N PRO A 208 -11.23 -6.02 1.30
CA PRO A 208 -10.07 -6.48 2.05
C PRO A 208 -10.48 -7.47 3.16
N PRO A 209 -9.58 -8.34 3.65
CA PRO A 209 -9.90 -9.36 4.65
C PRO A 209 -10.00 -8.76 6.07
N ILE A 210 -10.83 -7.73 6.24
CA ILE A 210 -11.08 -7.00 7.48
C ILE A 210 -12.57 -6.63 7.58
N PRO A 211 -13.14 -6.51 8.78
CA PRO A 211 -14.57 -6.27 8.95
C PRO A 211 -15.00 -4.81 8.76
N GLU A 212 -14.09 -3.84 8.77
CA GLU A 212 -14.45 -2.42 8.91
C GLU A 212 -15.10 -1.83 7.65
N PHE A 213 -14.63 -2.20 6.46
CA PHE A 213 -15.11 -1.58 5.22
C PHE A 213 -14.84 -2.43 3.97
N PHE A 214 -15.60 -2.14 2.92
CA PHE A 214 -15.24 -2.44 1.53
C PHE A 214 -15.38 -1.18 0.67
N MET A 215 -14.76 -1.16 -0.51
CA MET A 215 -14.89 -0.06 -1.45
C MET A 215 -15.46 -0.52 -2.78
N MET A 216 -16.34 0.29 -3.37
CA MET A 216 -16.81 0.14 -4.74
C MET A 216 -16.13 1.18 -5.62
N TYR A 217 -15.65 0.78 -6.78
CA TYR A 217 -15.12 1.67 -7.81
C TYR A 217 -16.01 1.55 -9.05
N THR A 218 -16.67 2.64 -9.42
CA THR A 218 -17.69 2.65 -10.49
C THR A 218 -17.27 3.58 -11.62
N GLU A 219 -17.40 3.10 -12.85
CA GLU A 219 -17.26 3.87 -14.09
C GLU A 219 -18.54 3.72 -14.94
N LEU A 220 -19.41 4.72 -14.89
CA LEU A 220 -20.58 4.80 -15.74
C LEU A 220 -20.30 5.72 -16.92
N GLN A 221 -20.74 5.33 -18.12
CA GLN A 221 -20.74 6.20 -19.29
C GLN A 221 -22.06 7.00 -19.33
N SER A 222 -22.82 6.92 -20.42
CA SER A 222 -24.11 7.60 -20.55
C SER A 222 -25.28 6.70 -20.11
N THR A 223 -25.46 6.50 -18.80
CA THR A 223 -26.50 5.60 -18.28
C THR A 223 -27.14 6.15 -17.00
N ASN A 224 -28.45 5.92 -16.85
CA ASN A 224 -29.13 5.94 -15.56
C ASN A 224 -29.00 4.55 -14.93
N PHE A 225 -28.38 4.48 -13.76
CA PHE A 225 -28.19 3.24 -13.02
C PHE A 225 -28.64 3.38 -11.57
N GLU A 226 -29.39 2.40 -11.09
CA GLU A 226 -29.86 2.33 -9.72
C GLU A 226 -29.14 1.20 -8.98
N PHE A 227 -28.46 1.55 -7.90
CA PHE A 227 -27.78 0.61 -7.01
C PHE A 227 -28.75 0.07 -5.96
N ASP A 228 -28.59 -1.21 -5.61
CA ASP A 228 -29.31 -1.76 -4.45
C ASP A 228 -28.94 -0.97 -3.17
N PRO A 229 -29.87 -0.85 -2.21
CA PRO A 229 -29.55 -0.42 -0.86
C PRO A 229 -28.44 -1.27 -0.25
N ILE A 230 -27.57 -0.63 0.52
CA ILE A 230 -26.49 -1.30 1.25
C ILE A 230 -26.71 -1.12 2.75
N ASP A 231 -26.61 -2.23 3.49
CA ASP A 231 -26.72 -2.27 4.95
C ASP A 231 -25.42 -1.73 5.59
N GLY A 232 -25.27 -0.42 5.57
CA GLY A 232 -24.13 0.31 6.15
C GLY A 232 -24.09 1.76 5.67
N PRO A 233 -23.62 2.71 6.50
CA PRO A 233 -23.33 4.05 6.04
C PRO A 233 -22.23 4.01 4.99
N SER A 234 -22.29 4.93 4.03
CA SER A 234 -21.28 5.02 2.99
C SER A 234 -20.98 6.45 2.60
N MET A 235 -19.76 6.67 2.12
CA MET A 235 -19.34 7.93 1.52
C MET A 235 -18.97 7.70 0.07
N VAL A 236 -19.39 8.63 -0.78
CA VAL A 236 -19.08 8.66 -2.21
C VAL A 236 -18.19 9.84 -2.50
N ILE A 237 -17.15 9.65 -3.31
CA ILE A 237 -16.35 10.72 -3.91
C ILE A 237 -16.39 10.61 -5.43
N VAL A 238 -16.74 11.72 -6.10
CA VAL A 238 -16.71 11.79 -7.57
C VAL A 238 -15.29 12.06 -8.04
N LEU A 239 -14.76 11.15 -8.85
CA LEU A 239 -13.37 11.13 -9.31
C LEU A 239 -13.20 11.75 -10.70
N GLU A 240 -14.16 11.49 -11.61
CA GLU A 240 -14.17 12.05 -12.96
C GLU A 240 -15.61 12.30 -13.41
N GLY A 241 -15.80 13.26 -14.31
CA GLY A 241 -17.09 13.55 -14.93
C GLY A 241 -18.05 14.34 -14.04
N ASN A 242 -19.34 14.28 -14.40
CA ASN A 242 -20.42 14.97 -13.70
C ASN A 242 -21.75 14.24 -13.92
N GLY A 243 -22.76 14.57 -13.11
CA GLY A 243 -24.09 13.98 -13.22
C GLY A 243 -25.04 14.47 -12.14
N THR A 244 -26.12 13.72 -11.93
CA THR A 244 -27.00 13.89 -10.78
C THR A 244 -27.11 12.59 -10.01
N PHE A 245 -26.93 12.69 -8.70
CA PHE A 245 -27.04 11.57 -7.77
C PHE A 245 -28.32 11.80 -6.98
N GLU A 246 -29.19 10.80 -6.98
CA GLU A 246 -30.43 10.83 -6.23
C GLU A 246 -30.36 9.84 -5.08
N VAL A 247 -30.61 10.35 -3.87
CA VAL A 247 -30.60 9.60 -2.62
C VAL A 247 -31.84 10.02 -1.83
N ASN A 248 -32.69 9.06 -1.44
CA ASN A 248 -33.92 9.32 -0.68
C ASN A 248 -34.88 10.36 -1.33
N ASN A 249 -34.99 10.37 -2.66
CA ASN A 249 -35.73 11.35 -3.48
C ASN A 249 -35.17 12.78 -3.48
N GLU A 250 -33.99 13.01 -2.90
CA GLU A 250 -33.25 14.27 -3.05
C GLU A 250 -32.24 14.11 -4.18
N VAL A 251 -32.22 15.09 -5.10
CA VAL A 251 -31.38 15.06 -6.31
C VAL A 251 -30.31 16.13 -6.21
N ASP A 252 -29.07 15.69 -6.12
CA ASP A 252 -27.89 16.56 -6.09
C ASP A 252 -27.18 16.55 -7.45
N LYS A 253 -26.78 17.74 -7.92
CA LYS A 253 -25.83 17.85 -9.03
C LYS A 253 -24.43 17.65 -8.49
N VAL A 254 -23.68 16.75 -9.11
CA VAL A 254 -22.33 16.40 -8.66
C VAL A 254 -21.33 16.55 -9.80
N ALA A 255 -20.10 16.92 -9.45
CA ALA A 255 -18.95 17.00 -10.32
C ALA A 255 -17.70 16.49 -9.57
N VAL A 256 -16.58 16.39 -10.28
CA VAL A 256 -15.29 15.97 -9.71
C VAL A 256 -14.96 16.70 -8.41
N GLY A 257 -14.62 15.92 -7.38
CA GLY A 257 -14.27 16.42 -6.05
C GLY A 257 -15.44 16.51 -5.08
N ASP A 258 -16.70 16.39 -5.55
CA ASP A 258 -17.85 16.35 -4.65
C ASP A 258 -17.88 15.06 -3.84
N VAL A 259 -18.29 15.19 -2.58
CA VAL A 259 -18.40 14.10 -1.61
C VAL A 259 -19.82 14.04 -1.05
N LEU A 260 -20.42 12.85 -1.06
CA LEU A 260 -21.78 12.62 -0.57
C LEU A 260 -21.77 11.56 0.53
N PHE A 261 -22.59 11.77 1.55
CA PHE A 261 -22.87 10.77 2.57
C PHE A 261 -24.21 10.08 2.26
N LEU A 262 -24.23 8.76 2.34
CA LEU A 262 -25.44 7.95 2.18
C LEU A 262 -25.67 7.18 3.48
N ALA A 263 -26.83 7.39 4.10
CA ALA A 263 -27.26 6.64 5.27
C ALA A 263 -27.50 5.16 4.92
N SER A 264 -27.39 4.28 5.92
CA SER A 264 -27.66 2.85 5.77
C SER A 264 -29.04 2.60 5.14
N GLY A 265 -29.09 1.68 4.17
CA GLY A 265 -30.32 1.34 3.45
C GLY A 265 -30.80 2.39 2.44
N SER A 266 -30.03 3.45 2.19
CA SER A 266 -30.40 4.44 1.15
C SER A 266 -30.16 3.87 -0.24
N GLU A 267 -31.14 4.05 -1.12
CA GLU A 267 -30.99 3.81 -2.56
C GLU A 267 -30.14 4.92 -3.19
N LEU A 268 -29.33 4.56 -4.18
CA LEU A 268 -28.53 5.50 -4.97
C LEU A 268 -28.88 5.34 -6.44
N ILE A 269 -29.45 6.38 -7.04
CA ILE A 269 -29.69 6.46 -8.47
C ILE A 269 -28.70 7.46 -9.07
N VAL A 270 -27.88 6.98 -10.01
CA VAL A 270 -26.88 7.80 -10.70
C VAL A 270 -27.34 8.06 -12.11
N ASN A 271 -27.38 9.33 -12.50
CA ASN A 271 -27.65 9.77 -13.85
C ASN A 271 -26.46 10.56 -14.38
N SER A 272 -25.87 10.11 -15.49
CA SER A 272 -24.86 10.89 -16.22
C SER A 272 -25.06 10.76 -17.73
N VAL A 273 -24.83 11.87 -18.44
CA VAL A 273 -24.87 11.94 -19.92
C VAL A 273 -23.47 11.77 -20.51
N ASP A 274 -22.44 12.35 -19.88
CA ASP A 274 -21.07 12.37 -20.39
C ASP A 274 -20.16 11.32 -19.72
N GLY A 275 -20.68 10.57 -18.75
CA GLY A 275 -19.91 9.66 -17.93
C GLY A 275 -19.56 10.22 -16.56
N VAL A 276 -19.49 9.33 -15.58
CA VAL A 276 -19.07 9.63 -14.21
C VAL A 276 -18.28 8.45 -13.65
N LYS A 277 -17.15 8.76 -13.00
CA LYS A 277 -16.41 7.81 -12.18
C LYS A 277 -16.48 8.24 -10.73
N PHE A 278 -16.72 7.30 -9.84
CA PHE A 278 -16.75 7.57 -8.41
C PHE A 278 -16.30 6.36 -7.60
N CYS A 279 -15.84 6.61 -6.38
CA CYS A 279 -15.59 5.57 -5.39
C CYS A 279 -16.59 5.70 -4.25
N ARG A 280 -17.14 4.56 -3.80
CA ARG A 280 -18.04 4.49 -2.64
C ARG A 280 -17.39 3.60 -1.58
N ALA A 281 -16.99 4.19 -0.46
CA ALA A 281 -16.55 3.43 0.72
C ALA A 281 -17.77 3.10 1.58
N VAL A 282 -17.95 1.82 1.90
CA VAL A 282 -19.04 1.33 2.75
C VAL A 282 -18.44 0.78 4.02
N CYS A 283 -18.92 1.25 5.17
CA CYS A 283 -18.53 0.71 6.46
C CYS A 283 -19.61 -0.22 6.99
N PHE A 284 -19.20 -1.31 7.64
CA PHE A 284 -20.11 -2.10 8.45
C PHE A 284 -20.19 -1.50 9.85
N VAL A 285 -21.40 -1.22 10.31
CA VAL A 285 -21.62 -0.86 11.72
C VAL A 285 -21.93 -2.16 12.43
N GLU A 286 -20.95 -2.73 13.13
CA GLU A 286 -21.29 -3.71 14.16
C GLU A 286 -22.23 -3.01 15.15
N GLU A 287 -23.41 -3.60 15.39
CA GLU A 287 -24.25 -3.16 16.50
C GLU A 287 -23.40 -3.27 17.76
N ILE A 288 -23.00 -2.13 18.33
CA ILE A 288 -22.47 -2.05 19.68
C ILE A 288 -23.63 -2.43 20.60
N LEU A 289 -23.82 -3.72 20.85
CA LEU A 289 -24.74 -4.29 21.83
C LEU A 289 -24.05 -4.46 23.18
#